data_AF-A0A9P5NZQ8-F1
#
_entry.id   AF-A0A9P5NZQ8-F1
#
_cell.length_a   1.000
_cell.length_b   1.000
_cell.length_c   1.000
_cell.angle_alpha   90.00
_cell.angle_beta   90.00
_cell.angle_gamma   90.00
#
_symmetry.space_group_name_H-M   'P 1'
#
loop_
_entity.id
_entity.type
_entity.pdbx_description
1 polymer ?
#
loop_
_entity_poly.entity_id
_entity_poly.type
_entity_poly.pdbx_seq_one_letter_code
_entity_poly.pdbx_strand_id
1 'polypeptide(L)'
;MAKRNTLDLSHLIPYSDFITGFTTCELIDHPNIESVILDDHQLGIHKVSSATTHHVVQPPASSGSTAAPKAAWEAFYPEGSINPGGEIPGGFGFYLTGPSSFAKRLETASEATFSYRLMLQEDWEWVKGGKLLEFVLGGVNDLAYGCTGGREDKRCQCFDLRAMWRANAVGELYAYLPLTGDNATQLSWVSIAFRVKLNDVGSANGEIELWVDGNSVIKVDELTIRTNDSGRIKGMHFQTFFGGHGKDWASPKDQRAWFSDVTGVISRSY
;
A
#
# COMPACT_ATOMS: atom_id res chain seq x y z
N MET A 1 28.41 11.34 -16.29
CA MET A 1 27.94 9.95 -16.17
C MET A 1 26.71 9.96 -15.27
N ALA A 2 25.52 9.70 -15.80
CA ALA A 2 24.32 9.57 -14.97
C ALA A 2 24.51 8.34 -14.06
N LYS A 3 24.37 8.51 -12.75
CA LYS A 3 24.29 7.38 -11.82
C LYS A 3 23.13 6.51 -12.29
N ARG A 4 23.40 5.26 -12.68
CA ARG A 4 22.34 4.27 -12.85
C ARG A 4 21.68 4.11 -11.49
N ASN A 5 20.42 4.50 -11.34
CA ASN A 5 19.65 4.22 -10.14
C ASN A 5 19.39 2.70 -10.11
N THR A 6 20.31 1.96 -9.50
CA THR A 6 20.08 0.56 -9.12
C THR A 6 19.02 0.56 -8.03
N LEU A 7 17.97 -0.24 -8.22
CA LEU A 7 16.96 -0.45 -7.18
C LEU A 7 17.64 -0.96 -5.91
N ASP A 8 17.51 -0.21 -4.81
CA ASP A 8 17.92 -0.68 -3.50
C ASP A 8 16.76 -1.49 -2.90
N LEU A 9 16.97 -2.81 -2.78
CA LEU A 9 15.94 -3.73 -2.31
C LEU A 9 15.57 -3.50 -0.83
N SER A 10 16.43 -2.79 -0.07
CA SER A 10 16.09 -2.33 1.27
C SER A 10 14.92 -1.34 1.28
N HIS A 11 14.61 -0.70 0.15
CA HIS A 11 13.45 0.18 0.05
C HIS A 11 12.11 -0.58 0.16
N LEU A 12 12.08 -1.85 -0.25
CA LEU A 12 10.91 -2.72 -0.09
C LEU A 12 10.91 -3.43 1.27
N ILE A 13 12.08 -3.64 1.86
CA ILE A 13 12.24 -4.28 3.17
C ILE A 13 13.13 -3.40 4.05
N PRO A 14 12.57 -2.35 4.68
CA PRO A 14 13.37 -1.37 5.43
C PRO A 14 14.09 -1.94 6.65
N TYR A 15 13.65 -3.09 7.16
CA TYR A 15 14.26 -3.79 8.28
C TYR A 15 14.82 -5.13 7.83
N SER A 16 16.11 -5.35 8.05
CA SER A 16 16.78 -6.62 7.75
C SER A 16 16.35 -7.76 8.67
N ASP A 17 15.87 -7.42 9.87
CA ASP A 17 15.53 -8.39 10.92
C ASP A 17 14.07 -8.84 10.77
N PHE A 18 13.85 -9.88 9.98
CA PHE A 18 12.55 -10.50 9.82
C PHE A 18 12.61 -12.03 9.89
N ILE A 19 11.50 -12.62 10.30
CA ILE A 19 11.36 -14.07 10.51
C ILE A 19 11.02 -14.78 9.20
N THR A 20 10.10 -14.20 8.43
CA THR A 20 9.63 -14.75 7.15
C THR A 20 8.93 -13.68 6.32
N GLY A 21 8.83 -13.88 5.01
CA GLY A 21 8.10 -12.99 4.13
C GLY A 21 7.74 -13.62 2.80
N PHE A 22 7.10 -12.83 1.94
CA PHE A 22 6.89 -13.12 0.52
C PHE A 22 7.20 -11.88 -0.31
N THR A 23 7.48 -12.06 -1.60
CA THR A 23 7.66 -10.96 -2.54
C THR A 23 7.24 -11.34 -3.95
N THR A 24 6.71 -10.38 -4.70
CA THR A 24 6.57 -10.48 -6.17
C THR A 24 7.74 -9.86 -6.93
N CYS A 25 8.74 -9.31 -6.23
CA CYS A 25 9.91 -8.70 -6.83
C CYS A 25 10.93 -9.78 -7.23
N GLU A 26 11.11 -10.01 -8.52
CA GLU A 26 12.05 -11.01 -9.05
C GLU A 26 13.53 -10.73 -8.69
N LEU A 27 13.83 -9.53 -8.19
CA LEU A 27 15.18 -9.11 -7.81
C LEU A 27 15.52 -9.44 -6.35
N ILE A 28 14.52 -9.75 -5.51
CA ILE A 28 14.72 -10.15 -4.12
C ILE A 28 14.90 -11.66 -4.06
N ASP A 29 16.11 -12.09 -3.71
CA ASP A 29 16.43 -13.49 -3.41
C ASP A 29 16.91 -13.59 -1.95
N HIS A 30 16.09 -14.18 -1.09
CA HIS A 30 16.39 -14.33 0.33
C HIS A 30 15.78 -15.62 0.88
N PRO A 31 16.53 -16.42 1.69
CA PRO A 31 16.09 -17.75 2.13
C PRO A 31 14.80 -17.76 2.96
N ASN A 32 14.49 -16.66 3.65
CA ASN A 32 13.26 -16.52 4.44
C ASN A 32 12.10 -15.85 3.68
N ILE A 33 12.27 -15.53 2.39
CA ILE A 33 11.27 -14.88 1.55
C ILE A 33 10.79 -15.84 0.47
N GLU A 34 9.49 -16.09 0.42
CA GLU A 34 8.85 -16.84 -0.66
C GLU A 34 8.65 -15.94 -1.89
N SER A 35 9.26 -16.28 -3.02
CA SER A 35 8.98 -15.61 -4.29
C SER A 35 7.67 -16.12 -4.87
N VAL A 36 6.74 -15.21 -5.13
CA VAL A 36 5.44 -15.50 -5.74
C VAL A 36 5.21 -14.60 -6.95
N ILE A 37 4.28 -14.96 -7.84
CA ILE A 37 3.89 -14.07 -8.94
C ILE A 37 2.79 -13.11 -8.47
N LEU A 38 2.67 -11.97 -9.16
CA LEU A 38 1.61 -11.00 -8.93
C LEU A 38 0.27 -11.55 -9.44
N ASP A 39 -0.37 -12.40 -8.62
CA ASP A 39 -1.58 -13.16 -8.93
C ASP A 39 -2.51 -13.23 -7.72
N ASP A 40 -3.81 -13.18 -7.97
CA ASP A 40 -4.84 -13.14 -6.92
C ASP A 40 -4.83 -14.38 -6.03
N HIS A 41 -4.65 -15.56 -6.62
CA HIS A 41 -4.66 -16.80 -5.86
C HIS A 41 -3.39 -16.93 -5.01
N GLN A 42 -2.21 -16.62 -5.56
CA GLN A 42 -0.96 -16.69 -4.80
C GLN A 42 -0.86 -15.64 -3.69
N LEU A 43 -1.44 -14.46 -3.89
CA LEU A 43 -1.42 -13.38 -2.89
C LEU A 43 -2.58 -13.44 -1.90
N GLY A 44 -3.47 -14.42 -2.03
CA GLY A 44 -4.65 -14.55 -1.16
C GLY A 44 -5.57 -13.33 -1.27
N ILE A 45 -5.76 -12.81 -2.48
CA ILE A 45 -6.64 -11.67 -2.75
C ILE A 45 -8.09 -12.08 -2.53
N HIS A 46 -8.84 -11.28 -1.78
CA HIS A 46 -10.23 -11.53 -1.46
C HIS A 46 -11.02 -10.24 -1.23
N LYS A 47 -12.35 -10.36 -1.26
CA LYS A 47 -13.33 -9.24 -1.24
C LYS A 47 -12.96 -8.10 -2.21
N VAL A 48 -12.67 -8.46 -3.45
CA VAL A 48 -12.45 -7.51 -4.55
C VAL A 48 -13.70 -6.67 -4.76
N SER A 49 -13.52 -5.35 -4.90
CA SER A 49 -14.60 -4.38 -5.13
C SER A 49 -15.30 -4.69 -6.44
N SER A 50 -16.61 -4.90 -6.42
CA SER A 50 -17.37 -5.40 -7.57
C SER A 50 -17.46 -4.43 -8.77
N ALA A 51 -17.28 -3.13 -8.53
CA ALA A 51 -17.43 -2.09 -9.54
C ALA A 51 -16.15 -1.80 -10.34
N THR A 52 -15.02 -2.38 -9.94
CA THR A 52 -13.68 -2.06 -10.45
C THR A 52 -12.86 -3.35 -10.60
N THR A 53 -11.78 -3.29 -11.36
CA THR A 53 -10.89 -4.44 -11.56
C THR A 53 -9.42 -4.01 -11.50
N HIS A 54 -8.53 -4.95 -11.20
CA HIS A 54 -7.10 -4.74 -11.02
C HIS A 54 -6.33 -5.64 -12.00
N HIS A 55 -6.35 -5.29 -13.28
CA HIS A 55 -5.68 -6.10 -14.30
C HIS A 55 -4.17 -6.11 -14.10
N VAL A 56 -3.56 -7.29 -14.19
CA VAL A 56 -2.11 -7.44 -14.26
C VAL A 56 -1.67 -7.12 -15.68
N VAL A 57 -0.88 -6.06 -15.84
CA VAL A 57 -0.36 -5.59 -17.12
C VAL A 57 1.16 -5.49 -17.08
N GLN A 58 1.79 -5.40 -18.26
CA GLN A 58 3.16 -4.92 -18.35
C GLN A 58 3.16 -3.40 -18.20
N PRO A 59 3.82 -2.83 -17.17
CA PRO A 59 3.80 -1.39 -16.96
C PRO A 59 4.61 -0.66 -18.04
N PRO A 60 4.32 0.63 -18.30
CA PRO A 60 5.14 1.48 -19.17
C PRO A 60 6.63 1.46 -18.80
N ALA A 61 7.48 1.65 -19.81
CA ALA A 61 8.92 1.76 -19.57
C ALA A 61 9.23 3.03 -18.76
N SER A 62 9.92 2.87 -17.64
CA SER A 62 10.46 4.00 -16.86
C SER A 62 11.78 4.46 -17.47
N SER A 63 11.96 5.77 -17.60
CA SER A 63 13.19 6.37 -18.12
C SER A 63 14.34 6.12 -17.13
N GLY A 64 15.28 5.25 -17.49
CA GLY A 64 16.58 5.13 -16.80
C GLY A 64 16.72 4.06 -15.72
N SER A 65 15.73 3.18 -15.51
CA SER A 65 15.85 2.05 -14.57
C SER A 65 15.98 0.70 -15.29
N THR A 66 17.09 -0.01 -15.07
CA THR A 66 17.26 -1.41 -15.49
C THR A 66 16.53 -2.41 -14.58
N ALA A 67 15.85 -1.92 -13.54
CA ALA A 67 15.13 -2.69 -12.54
C ALA A 67 13.61 -2.43 -12.58
N ALA A 68 13.08 -2.05 -13.75
CA ALA A 68 11.64 -1.90 -13.93
C ALA A 68 10.92 -3.25 -13.75
N PRO A 69 9.80 -3.30 -13.02
CA PRO A 69 9.05 -4.54 -12.87
C PRO A 69 8.40 -4.96 -14.19
N LYS A 70 8.22 -6.28 -14.37
CA LYS A 70 7.61 -6.86 -15.59
C LYS A 70 6.10 -6.93 -15.54
N ALA A 71 5.52 -6.94 -14.32
CA ALA A 71 4.09 -7.06 -14.08
C ALA A 71 3.65 -6.06 -13.02
N ALA A 72 2.50 -5.42 -13.21
CA ALA A 72 1.92 -4.50 -12.25
C ALA A 72 0.39 -4.56 -12.31
N TRP A 73 -0.28 -4.31 -11.18
CA TRP A 73 -1.71 -4.01 -11.20
C TRP A 73 -1.92 -2.62 -11.78
N GLU A 74 -2.77 -2.50 -12.77
CA GLU A 74 -3.22 -1.21 -13.30
C GLU A 74 -4.48 -0.74 -12.56
N ALA A 75 -4.41 0.45 -11.98
CA ALA A 75 -5.58 1.20 -11.57
C ALA A 75 -5.96 2.17 -12.69
N PHE A 76 -7.21 2.09 -13.14
CA PHE A 76 -7.78 3.02 -14.10
C PHE A 76 -8.74 3.98 -13.42
N TYR A 77 -8.56 5.27 -13.64
CA TYR A 77 -9.40 6.34 -13.09
C TYR A 77 -10.05 7.08 -14.26
N PRO A 78 -11.32 6.77 -14.61
CA PRO A 78 -12.01 7.47 -15.67
C PRO A 78 -12.21 8.94 -15.32
N GLU A 79 -12.28 9.81 -16.32
CA GLU A 79 -12.72 11.21 -16.15
C GLU A 79 -14.04 11.26 -15.37
N GLY A 80 -14.10 12.10 -14.34
CA GLY A 80 -15.28 12.24 -13.48
C GLY A 80 -15.35 11.24 -12.31
N SER A 81 -14.46 10.26 -12.21
CA SER A 81 -14.46 9.29 -11.10
C SER A 81 -14.01 9.90 -9.76
N ILE A 82 -14.74 9.62 -8.67
CA ILE A 82 -14.51 10.19 -7.30
C ILE A 82 -14.48 9.11 -6.21
N ASN A 83 -15.05 7.94 -6.45
CA ASN A 83 -14.98 6.80 -5.54
C ASN A 83 -15.52 5.55 -6.26
N PRO A 84 -15.14 4.34 -5.82
CA PRO A 84 -15.57 3.10 -6.47
C PRO A 84 -17.08 2.84 -6.37
N GLY A 85 -17.81 3.54 -5.49
CA GLY A 85 -19.27 3.43 -5.37
C GLY A 85 -20.06 4.53 -6.08
N GLY A 86 -19.39 5.41 -6.84
CA GLY A 86 -20.02 6.50 -7.57
C GLY A 86 -20.64 6.05 -8.90
N GLU A 87 -21.30 6.99 -9.60
CA GLU A 87 -21.84 6.75 -10.95
C GLU A 87 -20.75 6.33 -11.95
N ILE A 88 -19.54 6.88 -11.78
CA ILE A 88 -18.34 6.55 -12.55
C ILE A 88 -17.33 5.92 -11.58
N PRO A 89 -17.25 4.58 -11.52
CA PRO A 89 -16.29 3.90 -10.66
C PRO A 89 -14.86 4.09 -11.20
N GLY A 90 -13.90 4.28 -10.30
CA GLY A 90 -12.49 4.45 -10.65
C GLY A 90 -11.57 3.91 -9.57
N GLY A 91 -10.37 3.53 -9.99
CA GLY A 91 -9.38 2.82 -9.18
C GLY A 91 -9.75 1.35 -8.96
N PHE A 92 -9.37 0.78 -7.82
CA PHE A 92 -9.79 -0.56 -7.41
C PHE A 92 -9.62 -0.74 -5.89
N GLY A 93 -10.18 -1.81 -5.34
CA GLY A 93 -9.84 -2.22 -3.99
C GLY A 93 -10.10 -3.69 -3.67
N PHE A 94 -9.26 -4.27 -2.83
CA PHE A 94 -9.31 -5.66 -2.36
C PHE A 94 -8.48 -5.84 -1.07
N TYR A 95 -8.59 -7.01 -0.47
CA TYR A 95 -7.80 -7.41 0.69
C TYR A 95 -6.76 -8.44 0.30
N LEU A 96 -5.54 -8.32 0.83
CA LEU A 96 -4.41 -9.20 0.54
C LEU A 96 -3.88 -9.79 1.86
N THR A 97 -3.82 -11.11 1.98
CA THR A 97 -3.19 -11.79 3.13
C THR A 97 -1.78 -12.27 2.85
N GLY A 98 -1.39 -12.36 1.57
CA GLY A 98 -0.18 -13.06 1.12
C GLY A 98 -0.41 -14.57 0.93
N PRO A 99 0.64 -15.30 0.52
CA PRO A 99 0.58 -16.76 0.32
C PRO A 99 0.14 -17.50 1.57
N SER A 100 -0.48 -18.67 1.41
CA SER A 100 -1.04 -19.46 2.52
C SER A 100 -0.06 -19.73 3.68
N SER A 101 1.22 -19.94 3.35
CA SER A 101 2.35 -20.08 4.28
C SER A 101 2.54 -18.83 5.15
N PHE A 102 2.53 -17.65 4.52
CA PHE A 102 2.66 -16.35 5.16
C PHE A 102 1.41 -15.99 5.96
N ALA A 103 0.21 -16.18 5.39
CA ALA A 103 -1.06 -15.90 6.04
C ALA A 103 -1.20 -16.64 7.38
N LYS A 104 -0.79 -17.92 7.43
CA LYS A 104 -0.76 -18.70 8.67
C LYS A 104 0.18 -18.13 9.74
N ARG A 105 1.32 -17.56 9.32
CA ARG A 105 2.28 -16.91 10.24
C ARG A 105 1.79 -15.54 10.69
N LEU A 106 1.00 -14.87 9.86
CA LEU A 106 0.42 -13.57 10.15
C LEU A 106 -0.57 -13.63 11.34
N GLU A 107 -1.24 -14.76 11.53
CA GLU A 107 -2.17 -14.97 12.66
C GLU A 107 -1.53 -14.85 14.04
N THR A 108 -0.23 -15.08 14.15
CA THR A 108 0.55 -14.93 15.40
C THR A 108 1.53 -13.75 15.34
N ALA A 109 1.53 -12.98 14.26
CA ALA A 109 2.41 -11.82 14.10
C ALA A 109 2.01 -10.69 15.07
N SER A 110 3.01 -10.13 15.72
CA SER A 110 2.92 -8.90 16.50
C SER A 110 3.47 -7.71 15.72
N GLU A 111 4.32 -7.95 14.72
CA GLU A 111 4.91 -6.92 13.88
C GLU A 111 5.04 -7.40 12.42
N ALA A 112 4.52 -6.61 11.48
CA ALA A 112 4.59 -6.90 10.05
C ALA A 112 4.79 -5.61 9.24
N THR A 113 5.45 -5.77 8.10
CA THR A 113 5.68 -4.71 7.12
C THR A 113 5.17 -5.15 5.76
N PHE A 114 4.39 -4.30 5.09
CA PHE A 114 3.95 -4.49 3.72
C PHE A 114 4.47 -3.36 2.85
N SER A 115 4.89 -3.67 1.64
CA SER A 115 5.45 -2.71 0.70
C SER A 115 5.13 -3.04 -0.74
N TYR A 116 5.29 -2.05 -1.61
CA TYR A 116 5.12 -2.15 -3.05
C TYR A 116 5.82 -0.97 -3.73
N ARG A 117 5.98 -1.04 -5.05
CA ARG A 117 6.35 0.10 -5.88
C ARG A 117 5.13 0.69 -6.57
N LEU A 118 5.06 2.01 -6.62
CA LEU A 118 4.05 2.81 -7.30
C LEU A 118 4.68 3.54 -8.50
N MET A 119 3.97 3.57 -9.62
CA MET A 119 4.26 4.47 -10.74
C MET A 119 2.96 5.15 -11.18
N LEU A 120 3.01 6.46 -11.41
CA LEU A 120 1.89 7.24 -11.95
C LEU A 120 2.09 7.47 -13.45
N GLN A 121 0.98 7.62 -14.20
CA GLN A 121 1.01 8.01 -15.61
C GLN A 121 1.85 9.28 -15.82
N GLU A 122 2.64 9.32 -16.89
CA GLU A 122 3.23 10.57 -17.38
C GLU A 122 2.11 11.58 -17.58
N ASP A 123 2.23 12.80 -17.05
CA ASP A 123 1.20 13.86 -17.06
C ASP A 123 0.11 13.77 -15.98
N TRP A 124 0.31 12.97 -14.93
CA TRP A 124 -0.65 12.81 -13.82
C TRP A 124 -1.13 14.15 -13.22
N GLU A 125 -2.44 14.31 -13.18
CA GLU A 125 -3.15 15.45 -12.59
C GLU A 125 -3.72 15.09 -11.22
N TRP A 126 -3.16 15.77 -10.21
CA TRP A 126 -3.39 15.49 -8.79
C TRP A 126 -4.76 15.90 -8.26
N VAL A 127 -5.40 16.88 -8.92
CA VAL A 127 -6.64 17.56 -8.46
C VAL A 127 -6.52 17.95 -6.98
N LYS A 128 -7.52 17.64 -6.14
CA LYS A 128 -7.51 17.90 -4.69
C LYS A 128 -6.94 16.76 -3.86
N GLY A 129 -6.75 15.59 -4.46
CA GLY A 129 -6.30 14.41 -3.74
C GLY A 129 -7.05 13.13 -4.10
N GLY A 130 -6.59 12.04 -3.50
CA GLY A 130 -7.19 10.73 -3.60
C GLY A 130 -6.55 9.76 -2.64
N LYS A 131 -7.10 8.56 -2.54
CA LYS A 131 -6.56 7.49 -1.71
C LYS A 131 -5.59 6.67 -2.53
N LEU A 132 -4.35 6.58 -2.06
CA LEU A 132 -3.28 5.80 -2.71
C LEU A 132 -3.24 4.38 -2.15
N LEU A 133 -3.51 4.23 -0.85
CA LEU A 133 -3.55 2.94 -0.17
C LEU A 133 -4.34 3.03 1.14
N GLU A 134 -5.02 1.95 1.50
CA GLU A 134 -5.50 1.67 2.85
C GLU A 134 -4.58 0.62 3.52
N PHE A 135 -4.26 0.79 4.78
CA PHE A 135 -3.22 0.01 5.47
C PHE A 135 -3.83 -0.93 6.51
N VAL A 136 -3.15 -2.07 6.62
CA VAL A 136 -3.33 -3.21 7.53
C VAL A 136 -4.65 -3.28 8.27
N LEU A 137 -5.43 -4.28 7.88
CA LEU A 137 -6.51 -4.75 8.72
C LEU A 137 -5.88 -5.37 9.93
N GLY A 138 -6.23 -4.85 11.09
CA GLY A 138 -6.31 -5.71 12.24
C GLY A 138 -7.60 -5.54 12.95
N GLY A 139 -8.02 -6.61 13.60
CA GLY A 139 -9.31 -6.67 14.27
C GLY A 139 -9.70 -8.10 14.63
N VAL A 140 -10.88 -8.23 15.24
CA VAL A 140 -11.43 -9.51 15.65
C VAL A 140 -12.28 -10.09 14.51
N ASN A 141 -11.85 -11.20 13.92
CA ASN A 141 -12.57 -11.90 12.84
C ASN A 141 -12.92 -10.95 11.67
N ASP A 142 -14.12 -11.09 11.07
CA ASP A 142 -14.58 -10.26 9.95
C ASP A 142 -14.81 -8.78 10.33
N LEU A 143 -14.73 -8.41 11.61
CA LEU A 143 -14.89 -7.00 12.01
C LEU A 143 -13.69 -6.15 11.57
N ALA A 144 -12.56 -6.79 11.28
CA ALA A 144 -11.38 -6.13 10.71
C ALA A 144 -11.70 -5.44 9.36
N TYR A 145 -12.65 -5.96 8.58
CA TYR A 145 -13.05 -5.38 7.27
C TYR A 145 -14.04 -4.22 7.40
N GLY A 146 -14.44 -3.85 8.62
CA GLY A 146 -15.50 -2.88 8.89
C GLY A 146 -15.06 -1.45 9.20
N CYS A 147 -13.75 -1.18 9.18
CA CYS A 147 -13.13 0.09 9.62
C CYS A 147 -12.92 1.13 8.50
N THR A 148 -13.68 1.07 7.41
CA THR A 148 -13.53 1.99 6.28
C THR A 148 -14.63 3.06 6.25
N GLY A 149 -14.40 4.17 5.52
CA GLY A 149 -15.38 5.27 5.37
C GLY A 149 -15.48 6.22 6.57
N GLY A 150 -16.70 6.71 6.84
CA GLY A 150 -17.03 7.67 7.92
C GLY A 150 -17.69 7.04 9.16
N ARG A 151 -17.58 5.72 9.33
CA ARG A 151 -18.27 4.98 10.39
C ARG A 151 -17.65 5.21 11.77
N GLU A 152 -18.48 5.35 12.81
CA GLU A 152 -18.06 5.59 14.19
C GLU A 152 -18.27 4.38 15.14
N ASP A 153 -19.06 3.39 14.73
CA ASP A 153 -19.40 2.22 15.56
C ASP A 153 -18.32 1.13 15.57
N LYS A 154 -18.06 0.54 16.76
CA LYS A 154 -17.17 -0.62 17.00
C LYS A 154 -15.69 -0.43 16.60
N ARG A 155 -15.19 0.81 16.55
CA ARG A 155 -13.77 1.12 16.29
C ARG A 155 -12.78 0.45 17.25
N CYS A 156 -13.19 0.04 18.44
CA CYS A 156 -12.34 -0.70 19.38
C CYS A 156 -11.96 -2.11 18.88
N GLN A 157 -12.60 -2.61 17.81
CA GLN A 157 -12.49 -3.98 17.31
C GLN A 157 -11.79 -4.07 15.95
N CYS A 158 -11.42 -2.94 15.35
CA CYS A 158 -10.67 -2.87 14.11
C CYS A 158 -9.80 -1.60 14.02
N PHE A 159 -8.72 -1.64 13.25
CA PHE A 159 -7.95 -0.45 12.90
C PHE A 159 -7.65 -0.46 11.39
N ASP A 160 -7.60 0.73 10.80
CA ASP A 160 -7.29 1.01 9.40
C ASP A 160 -6.54 2.34 9.34
N LEU A 161 -5.42 2.40 8.62
CA LEU A 161 -4.64 3.63 8.43
C LEU A 161 -4.69 3.99 6.95
N ARG A 162 -4.90 5.26 6.62
CA ARG A 162 -5.19 5.65 5.23
C ARG A 162 -4.17 6.65 4.74
N ALA A 163 -3.49 6.32 3.64
CA ALA A 163 -2.63 7.25 2.94
C ALA A 163 -3.44 7.99 1.86
N MET A 164 -3.40 9.32 1.89
CA MET A 164 -4.02 10.17 0.88
C MET A 164 -2.99 11.06 0.19
N TRP A 165 -3.09 11.21 -1.12
CA TRP A 165 -2.46 12.33 -1.81
C TRP A 165 -3.38 13.55 -1.76
N ARG A 166 -2.81 14.74 -1.99
CA ARG A 166 -3.52 16.03 -2.05
C ARG A 166 -3.00 16.86 -3.21
N ALA A 167 -3.68 17.97 -3.50
CA ALA A 167 -3.19 18.99 -4.44
C ALA A 167 -1.73 19.37 -4.12
N ASN A 168 -0.92 19.58 -5.17
CA ASN A 168 0.50 19.96 -5.08
C ASN A 168 1.41 18.93 -4.38
N ALA A 169 1.02 17.65 -4.30
CA ALA A 169 1.72 16.63 -3.50
C ALA A 169 1.87 16.98 -2.01
N VAL A 170 1.13 17.98 -1.51
CA VAL A 170 1.09 18.37 -0.09
C VAL A 170 -0.08 17.67 0.59
N GLY A 171 0.05 16.35 0.80
CA GLY A 171 -0.81 15.53 1.63
C GLY A 171 0.02 14.82 2.69
N GLU A 172 -0.59 14.35 3.77
CA GLU A 172 0.02 13.80 5.00
C GLU A 172 0.74 12.43 4.80
N LEU A 173 1.35 12.27 3.64
CA LEU A 173 2.39 11.33 3.26
C LEU A 173 3.53 12.24 2.77
N TYR A 174 4.50 12.56 3.64
CA TYR A 174 5.58 13.50 3.39
C TYR A 174 6.56 12.95 2.33
N ALA A 175 6.14 12.89 1.07
CA ALA A 175 7.01 12.62 -0.06
C ALA A 175 7.77 13.91 -0.38
N TYR A 176 9.01 14.03 0.11
CA TYR A 176 9.93 15.09 -0.31
C TYR A 176 10.28 14.91 -1.79
N LEU A 177 9.47 15.47 -2.69
CA LEU A 177 9.88 15.78 -4.05
C LEU A 177 9.53 17.25 -4.33
N PRO A 178 10.51 18.15 -4.51
CA PRO A 178 10.22 19.52 -4.90
C PRO A 178 9.54 19.51 -6.28
N LEU A 179 8.44 20.23 -6.46
CA LEU A 179 7.80 20.40 -7.78
C LEU A 179 8.69 21.28 -8.68
N THR A 180 9.75 20.70 -9.22
CA THR A 180 10.53 21.25 -10.34
C THR A 180 9.95 20.71 -11.65
N GLY A 181 10.16 21.40 -12.78
CA GLY A 181 9.76 20.89 -14.10
C GLY A 181 10.34 19.50 -14.42
N ASP A 182 11.46 19.15 -13.78
CA ASP A 182 12.10 17.84 -13.87
C ASP A 182 11.39 16.75 -13.06
N ASN A 183 10.70 17.12 -11.97
CA ASN A 183 9.92 16.20 -11.13
C ASN A 183 8.46 16.09 -11.62
N ALA A 184 8.01 17.02 -12.47
CA ALA A 184 6.70 17.03 -13.10
C ALA A 184 6.60 16.11 -14.34
N THR A 185 7.68 15.41 -14.72
CA THR A 185 7.76 14.60 -15.96
C THR A 185 8.09 13.12 -15.75
N GLN A 186 8.10 12.56 -14.54
CA GLN A 186 8.74 11.25 -14.32
C GLN A 186 7.76 10.07 -14.15
N LEU A 187 7.76 9.19 -15.16
CA LEU A 187 7.54 7.76 -14.98
C LEU A 187 8.69 7.17 -14.14
N SER A 188 8.66 7.42 -12.83
CA SER A 188 9.61 6.84 -11.88
C SER A 188 8.87 5.99 -10.87
N TRP A 189 9.40 4.81 -10.60
CA TRP A 189 8.92 3.95 -9.53
C TRP A 189 9.33 4.52 -8.18
N VAL A 190 8.36 4.65 -7.28
CA VAL A 190 8.55 5.01 -5.87
C VAL A 190 8.23 3.79 -5.01
N SER A 191 9.14 3.39 -4.13
CA SER A 191 8.90 2.33 -3.16
C SER A 191 8.18 2.90 -1.94
N ILE A 192 7.10 2.24 -1.53
CA ILE A 192 6.34 2.60 -0.33
C ILE A 192 6.31 1.38 0.57
N ALA A 193 6.70 1.54 1.83
CA ALA A 193 6.61 0.47 2.84
C ALA A 193 5.94 0.97 4.10
N PHE A 194 5.08 0.15 4.69
CA PHE A 194 4.39 0.44 5.92
C PHE A 194 4.60 -0.68 6.92
N ARG A 195 5.01 -0.31 8.13
CA ARG A 195 5.24 -1.19 9.27
C ARG A 195 4.17 -0.95 10.33
N VAL A 196 3.63 -2.03 10.87
CA VAL A 196 2.89 -2.01 12.13
C VAL A 196 3.51 -2.96 13.14
N LYS A 197 3.63 -2.46 14.36
CA LYS A 197 3.88 -3.22 15.57
C LYS A 197 2.71 -3.02 16.51
N LEU A 198 1.97 -4.09 16.77
CA LEU A 198 0.87 -4.09 17.73
C LEU A 198 1.38 -3.79 19.15
N ASN A 199 0.55 -3.10 19.93
CA ASN A 199 0.82 -2.89 21.35
C ASN A 199 0.47 -4.14 22.19
N ASP A 200 1.10 -4.23 23.35
CA ASP A 200 0.68 -5.13 24.42
C ASP A 200 -0.65 -4.65 25.01
N VAL A 201 -1.57 -5.57 25.28
CA VAL A 201 -2.88 -5.21 25.82
C VAL A 201 -2.71 -4.53 27.19
N GLY A 202 -3.26 -3.32 27.33
CA GLY A 202 -3.09 -2.49 28.52
C GLY A 202 -1.88 -1.57 28.51
N SER A 203 -1.06 -1.60 27.44
CA SER A 203 0.07 -0.69 27.24
C SER A 203 -0.06 0.08 25.92
N ALA A 204 0.40 1.33 25.91
CA ALA A 204 0.48 2.16 24.70
C ALA A 204 1.90 2.10 24.15
N ASN A 205 2.31 0.95 23.61
CA ASN A 205 3.67 0.70 23.07
C ASN A 205 3.64 0.20 21.62
N GLY A 206 2.54 0.44 20.91
CA GLY A 206 2.39 0.15 19.50
C GLY A 206 3.10 1.19 18.65
N GLU A 207 3.54 0.78 17.46
CA GLU A 207 4.26 1.63 16.52
C GLU A 207 3.70 1.47 15.11
N ILE A 208 3.63 2.58 14.39
CA ILE A 208 3.34 2.65 12.97
C ILE A 208 4.46 3.43 12.32
N GLU A 209 4.97 2.93 11.20
CA GLU A 209 6.02 3.62 10.46
C GLU A 209 5.82 3.47 8.96
N LEU A 210 6.00 4.57 8.24
CA LEU A 210 5.89 4.67 6.80
C LEU A 210 7.22 5.10 6.22
N TRP A 211 7.60 4.42 5.15
CA TRP A 211 8.82 4.64 4.40
C TRP A 211 8.51 4.96 2.94
N VAL A 212 9.23 5.93 2.40
CA VAL A 212 9.21 6.27 0.96
C VAL A 212 10.65 6.23 0.46
N ASP A 213 10.90 5.39 -0.55
CA ASP A 213 12.24 5.13 -1.11
C ASP A 213 13.30 4.89 -0.02
N GLY A 214 12.98 4.01 0.93
CA GLY A 214 13.90 3.64 2.01
C GLY A 214 14.14 4.73 3.06
N ASN A 215 13.42 5.85 3.03
CA ASN A 215 13.47 6.88 4.07
C ASN A 215 12.21 6.85 4.95
N SER A 216 12.37 6.80 6.26
CA SER A 216 11.25 6.90 7.21
C SER A 216 10.68 8.32 7.15
N VAL A 217 9.42 8.44 6.72
CA VAL A 217 8.76 9.74 6.53
C VAL A 217 7.70 10.03 7.59
N ILE A 218 7.09 8.99 8.16
CA ILE A 218 6.16 9.11 9.27
C ILE A 218 6.45 7.99 10.23
N LYS A 219 6.65 8.35 11.50
CA LYS A 219 6.78 7.40 12.59
C LYS A 219 5.91 7.87 13.73
N VAL A 220 5.00 7.02 14.16
CA VAL A 220 4.13 7.26 15.30
C VAL A 220 4.31 6.11 16.27
N ASP A 221 4.74 6.43 17.47
CA ASP A 221 4.93 5.51 18.59
C ASP A 221 3.91 5.80 19.70
N GLU A 222 4.03 5.05 20.79
CA GLU A 222 3.17 5.14 21.96
C GLU A 222 1.67 4.96 21.67
N LEU A 223 1.35 4.13 20.67
CA LEU A 223 -0.03 3.91 20.24
C LEU A 223 -0.67 2.73 20.99
N THR A 224 -1.98 2.86 21.25
CA THR A 224 -2.85 1.73 21.62
C THR A 224 -3.63 1.32 20.37
N ILE A 225 -3.08 0.37 19.60
CA ILE A 225 -3.63 -0.15 18.34
C ILE A 225 -4.72 -1.20 18.60
N ARG A 226 -4.57 -1.99 19.68
CA ARG A 226 -5.54 -2.98 20.15
C ARG A 226 -5.74 -2.88 21.65
N THR A 227 -6.98 -3.10 22.08
CA THR A 227 -7.38 -3.16 23.49
C THR A 227 -7.76 -4.58 23.93
N ASN A 228 -7.73 -5.53 23.00
CA ASN A 228 -8.09 -6.93 23.21
C ASN A 228 -7.03 -7.84 22.55
N ASP A 229 -6.70 -8.93 23.24
CA ASP A 229 -5.71 -9.92 22.84
C ASP A 229 -6.14 -10.78 21.65
N SER A 230 -7.32 -10.57 21.09
CA SER A 230 -7.83 -11.18 19.86
C SER A 230 -7.56 -10.32 18.63
N GLY A 231 -7.15 -9.06 18.80
CA GLY A 231 -6.75 -8.18 17.69
C GLY A 231 -5.45 -8.69 17.06
N ARG A 232 -5.51 -9.04 15.77
CA ARG A 232 -4.38 -9.53 14.96
C ARG A 232 -4.23 -8.72 13.70
N ILE A 233 -3.01 -8.67 13.17
CA ILE A 233 -2.72 -8.26 11.79
C ILE A 233 -3.36 -9.31 10.87
N LYS A 234 -4.11 -8.89 9.85
CA LYS A 234 -4.85 -9.76 8.93
C LYS A 234 -4.38 -9.67 7.48
N GLY A 235 -3.61 -8.65 7.14
CA GLY A 235 -3.12 -8.46 5.78
C GLY A 235 -3.03 -6.99 5.44
N MET A 236 -3.11 -6.66 4.16
CA MET A 236 -3.12 -5.31 3.61
C MET A 236 -4.47 -5.02 2.95
N HIS A 237 -5.02 -3.81 3.16
CA HIS A 237 -6.22 -3.35 2.46
C HIS A 237 -5.84 -2.55 1.22
N PHE A 238 -5.64 -3.19 0.08
CA PHE A 238 -5.31 -2.41 -1.10
C PHE A 238 -6.54 -1.67 -1.61
N GLN A 239 -6.57 -0.34 -1.52
CA GLN A 239 -7.64 0.45 -2.13
C GLN A 239 -7.11 1.78 -2.64
N THR A 240 -7.44 2.08 -3.89
CA THR A 240 -7.09 3.34 -4.53
C THR A 240 -8.24 3.91 -5.32
N PHE A 241 -8.45 5.22 -5.23
CA PHE A 241 -9.43 6.00 -5.99
C PHE A 241 -9.09 7.49 -5.85
N PHE A 242 -9.38 8.31 -6.87
CA PHE A 242 -9.57 9.75 -6.65
C PHE A 242 -10.63 9.91 -5.59
N GLY A 243 -10.47 10.76 -4.58
CA GLY A 243 -11.24 10.55 -3.36
C GLY A 243 -11.46 11.81 -2.57
N GLY A 244 -12.66 11.94 -2.04
CA GLY A 244 -13.19 13.09 -1.31
C GLY A 244 -14.71 13.11 -1.50
N HIS A 245 -15.32 14.29 -1.40
CA HIS A 245 -16.74 14.46 -1.71
C HIS A 245 -16.92 15.68 -2.61
N GLY A 246 -17.58 15.49 -3.75
CA GLY A 246 -17.85 16.56 -4.72
C GLY A 246 -17.07 16.39 -6.02
N LYS A 247 -17.54 17.09 -7.07
CA LYS A 247 -16.97 17.01 -8.44
C LYS A 247 -15.55 17.58 -8.53
N ASP A 248 -15.17 18.42 -7.58
CA ASP A 248 -13.84 19.02 -7.43
C ASP A 248 -12.77 18.03 -6.96
N TRP A 249 -13.15 16.79 -6.65
CA TRP A 249 -12.24 15.68 -6.35
C TRP A 249 -12.15 14.66 -7.49
N ALA A 250 -12.95 14.84 -8.53
CA ALA A 250 -13.02 13.90 -9.63
C ALA A 250 -11.72 13.91 -10.43
N SER A 251 -11.33 12.75 -10.99
CA SER A 251 -10.28 12.71 -12.00
C SER A 251 -10.64 13.66 -13.15
N PRO A 252 -9.75 14.57 -13.59
CA PRO A 252 -10.06 15.58 -14.59
C PRO A 252 -9.96 15.03 -16.03
N LYS A 253 -9.36 13.84 -16.17
CA LYS A 253 -9.19 13.08 -17.40
C LYS A 253 -9.09 11.60 -17.06
N ASP A 254 -8.98 10.76 -18.07
CA ASP A 254 -8.62 9.36 -17.91
C ASP A 254 -7.15 9.22 -17.48
N GLN A 255 -6.91 8.58 -16.35
CA GLN A 255 -5.57 8.45 -15.77
C GLN A 255 -5.30 7.02 -15.29
N ARG A 256 -4.02 6.64 -15.22
CA ARG A 256 -3.58 5.32 -14.76
C ARG A 256 -2.49 5.39 -13.70
N ALA A 257 -2.49 4.41 -12.80
CA ALA A 257 -1.40 4.15 -11.88
C ALA A 257 -1.06 2.65 -11.90
N TRP A 258 0.20 2.32 -11.68
CA TRP A 258 0.69 0.94 -11.67
C TRP A 258 1.33 0.62 -10.32
N PHE A 259 0.99 -0.57 -9.81
CA PHE A 259 1.46 -1.08 -8.52
C PHE A 259 2.14 -2.42 -8.70
N SER A 260 3.36 -2.58 -8.20
CA SER A 260 4.18 -3.78 -8.42
C SER A 260 5.06 -4.12 -7.22
N ASP A 261 5.83 -5.20 -7.31
CA ASP A 261 6.78 -5.66 -6.30
C ASP A 261 6.20 -5.73 -4.88
N VAL A 262 4.99 -6.25 -4.79
CA VAL A 262 4.25 -6.40 -3.55
C VAL A 262 5.02 -7.36 -2.65
N THR A 263 5.38 -6.88 -1.48
CA THR A 263 6.25 -7.58 -0.54
C THR A 263 5.64 -7.49 0.85
N GLY A 264 5.71 -8.59 1.61
CA GLY A 264 5.24 -8.64 2.99
C GLY A 264 6.23 -9.39 3.85
N VAL A 265 6.61 -8.84 5.00
CA VAL A 265 7.51 -9.48 5.97
C VAL A 265 6.94 -9.43 7.37
N ILE A 266 7.18 -10.49 8.15
CA ILE A 266 6.83 -10.58 9.57
C ILE A 266 8.11 -10.48 10.37
N SER A 267 8.21 -9.47 11.23
CA SER A 267 9.42 -9.19 12.03
C SER A 267 9.32 -9.73 13.45
N ARG A 268 8.11 -9.83 14.00
CA ARG A 268 7.87 -10.40 15.34
C ARG A 268 6.57 -11.19 15.41
N SER A 269 6.56 -12.17 16.29
CA SER A 269 5.39 -12.96 16.66
C SER A 269 5.25 -13.00 18.18
N TYR A 270 4.05 -13.32 18.67
CA TYR A 270 3.81 -13.63 20.09
C TYR A 270 4.32 -15.03 20.46
#